data_AF-A0A3N2RPS4-F1
#
_entry.id   AF-A0A3N2RPS4-F1
#
_cell.length_a   1.000
_cell.length_b   1.000
_cell.length_c   1.000
_cell.angle_alpha   90.00
_cell.angle_beta   90.00
_cell.angle_gamma   90.00
#
_symmetry.space_group_name_H-M   'P 1'
#
loop_
_entity.id
_entity.type
_entity.pdbx_description
1 polymer ?
#
loop_
_entity_poly.entity_id
_entity_poly.type
_entity_poly.pdbx_seq_one_letter_code
_entity_poly.pdbx_strand_id
1 'polypeptide(L)'
;MVEASRRAAVRGPTFIRLLARLADADAAPDAQPLSDRLSQWIEWTQTLALSAALDGAPVVAGFGAAGTVQAEAQECARVRRMLAAAIDGDRAFAPPRAGAAIAGGHSAAAVEDAGDYPFFRQRYLVLQQTLEAGAGRLRERLRERLTVASPELARLAALDAVMERALGRRERSLLGAAPALLGRRFERLRERAQDAADGGEPDRETWLPRFRADMREALHAELDLRLQPAQGLLDALRARAND
;
A
#
# COMPACT_ATOMS: atom_id res chain seq x y z
N MET A 1 -0.81 -38.59 19.83
CA MET A 1 -0.20 -37.94 18.66
C MET A 1 -0.88 -36.60 18.46
N VAL A 2 -0.22 -35.50 18.85
CA VAL A 2 -0.72 -34.15 18.59
C VAL A 2 0.17 -33.60 17.49
N GLU A 3 -0.30 -33.71 16.25
CA GLU A 3 0.37 -33.13 15.10
C GLU A 3 0.06 -31.63 15.11
N ALA A 4 0.99 -30.85 15.64
CA ALA A 4 0.92 -29.39 15.59
C ALA A 4 1.03 -28.95 14.13
N SER A 5 -0.08 -28.53 13.53
CA SER A 5 -0.10 -27.88 12.20
C SER A 5 0.82 -26.65 12.22
N ARG A 6 2.05 -26.85 11.77
CA ARG A 6 3.01 -25.77 11.51
C ARG A 6 2.48 -24.98 10.31
N ARG A 7 1.77 -23.89 10.58
CA ARG A 7 1.36 -22.90 9.56
C ARG A 7 2.61 -22.46 8.78
N ALA A 8 2.61 -22.72 7.48
CA ALA A 8 3.73 -22.36 6.62
C ALA A 8 3.78 -20.83 6.49
N ALA A 9 4.95 -20.23 6.78
CA ALA A 9 5.13 -18.78 6.68
C ALA A 9 4.95 -18.34 5.22
N VAL A 10 3.91 -17.55 4.96
CA VAL A 10 3.68 -16.91 3.66
C VAL A 10 4.93 -16.12 3.27
N ARG A 11 5.64 -16.57 2.23
CA ARG A 11 6.76 -15.83 1.65
C ARG A 11 6.18 -14.77 0.73
N GLY A 12 6.33 -13.50 1.09
CA GLY A 12 5.83 -12.36 0.31
C GLY A 12 6.09 -11.03 1.01
N PRO A 13 5.81 -9.89 0.35
CA PRO A 13 5.86 -8.55 0.95
C PRO A 13 5.13 -8.51 2.29
N THR A 14 5.59 -7.65 3.21
CA THR A 14 5.01 -7.51 4.57
C THR A 14 3.49 -7.39 4.52
N PHE A 15 2.95 -6.59 3.58
CA PHE A 15 1.52 -6.45 3.37
C PHE A 15 0.78 -7.77 3.11
N ILE A 16 1.32 -8.64 2.25
CA ILE A 16 0.69 -9.94 1.94
C ILE A 16 0.71 -10.85 3.17
N ARG A 17 1.81 -10.86 3.93
CA ARG A 17 1.90 -11.65 5.17
C ARG A 17 0.92 -11.14 6.23
N LEU A 18 0.77 -9.82 6.32
CA LEU A 18 -0.19 -9.18 7.22
C LEU A 18 -1.62 -9.51 6.82
N LEU A 19 -1.97 -9.38 5.54
CA LEU A 19 -3.30 -9.75 5.05
C LEU A 19 -3.61 -11.23 5.25
N ALA A 20 -2.66 -12.13 4.98
CA ALA A 20 -2.82 -13.56 5.22
C ALA A 20 -3.06 -13.86 6.71
N ARG A 21 -2.29 -13.21 7.60
CA ARG A 21 -2.49 -13.28 9.06
C ARG A 21 -3.85 -12.72 9.48
N LEU A 22 -4.27 -11.59 8.92
CA LEU A 22 -5.56 -10.96 9.20
C LEU A 22 -6.74 -11.73 8.61
N ALA A 23 -6.51 -12.54 7.57
CA ALA A 23 -7.50 -13.41 6.95
C ALA A 23 -7.58 -14.80 7.58
N ASP A 24 -6.65 -15.14 8.50
CA ASP A 24 -6.41 -16.53 8.95
C ASP A 24 -6.26 -17.50 7.75
N ALA A 25 -5.64 -17.02 6.65
CA ALA A 25 -5.46 -17.78 5.42
C ALA A 25 -4.04 -18.33 5.31
N ASP A 26 -3.89 -19.63 5.09
CA ASP A 26 -2.63 -20.23 4.67
C ASP A 26 -2.45 -19.97 3.17
N ALA A 27 -1.67 -18.94 2.83
CA ALA A 27 -1.32 -18.70 1.43
C ALA A 27 -0.21 -19.68 1.02
N ALA A 28 -0.58 -20.73 0.29
CA ALA A 28 0.39 -21.61 -0.35
C ALA A 28 1.24 -20.81 -1.34
N PRO A 29 2.57 -21.05 -1.42
CA PRO A 29 3.39 -20.44 -2.44
C PRO A 29 2.92 -20.89 -3.82
N ASP A 30 2.64 -19.94 -4.70
CA ASP A 30 2.27 -20.21 -6.08
C ASP A 30 3.50 -20.72 -6.85
N ALA A 31 3.42 -21.95 -7.35
CA ALA A 31 4.50 -22.66 -8.03
C ALA A 31 4.73 -22.20 -9.47
N GLN A 32 3.88 -21.33 -10.02
CA GLN A 32 4.04 -20.85 -11.39
C GLN A 32 5.21 -19.87 -11.53
N PRO A 33 6.06 -20.05 -12.58
CA PRO A 33 7.17 -19.15 -12.85
C PRO A 33 6.66 -17.74 -13.17
N LEU A 34 7.45 -16.73 -12.79
CA LEU A 34 7.08 -15.32 -12.92
C LEU A 34 6.79 -14.93 -14.37
N SER A 35 7.57 -15.44 -15.32
CA SER A 35 7.40 -15.15 -16.75
C SER A 35 6.02 -15.55 -17.25
N ASP A 36 5.52 -16.73 -16.89
CA ASP A 36 4.20 -17.21 -17.32
C ASP A 36 3.08 -16.35 -16.74
N ARG A 37 3.25 -15.89 -15.50
CA ARG A 37 2.30 -14.98 -14.86
C ARG A 37 2.31 -13.58 -15.50
N LEU A 38 3.49 -13.04 -15.82
CA LEU A 38 3.60 -11.76 -16.53
C LEU A 38 2.97 -11.84 -17.92
N SER A 39 3.17 -12.93 -18.65
CA SER A 39 2.56 -13.16 -19.96
C SER A 39 1.03 -13.16 -19.92
N GLN A 40 0.43 -13.58 -18.81
CA GLN A 40 -1.03 -13.52 -18.62
C GLN A 40 -1.55 -12.12 -18.27
N TRP A 41 -0.68 -11.24 -17.76
CA TRP A 41 -1.07 -9.90 -17.29
C TRP A 41 -0.78 -8.80 -18.30
N ILE A 42 0.17 -9.04 -19.20
CA ILE A 42 0.58 -8.07 -20.22
C ILE A 42 -0.28 -8.29 -21.48
N GLU A 43 -1.17 -7.33 -21.75
CA GLU A 43 -1.95 -7.31 -22.98
C GLU A 43 -1.06 -7.04 -24.20
N TRP A 44 -1.47 -7.52 -25.38
CA TRP A 44 -0.72 -7.34 -26.64
C TRP A 44 -0.24 -5.89 -26.89
N THR A 45 -1.07 -4.89 -26.59
CA THR A 45 -0.71 -3.47 -26.74
C THR A 45 0.43 -3.05 -25.80
N GLN A 46 0.50 -3.65 -24.61
CA GLN A 46 1.58 -3.43 -23.65
C GLN A 46 2.84 -4.18 -24.06
N THR A 47 2.74 -5.36 -24.66
CA THR A 47 3.90 -6.09 -25.21
C THR A 47 4.60 -5.29 -26.31
N LEU A 48 3.83 -4.63 -27.18
CA LEU A 48 4.37 -3.79 -28.25
C LEU A 48 5.04 -2.52 -27.70
N ALA A 49 4.43 -1.89 -26.69
CA ALA A 49 5.01 -0.76 -25.97
C ALA A 49 6.28 -1.15 -25.19
N LEU A 50 6.31 -2.37 -24.64
CA LEU A 50 7.46 -2.93 -23.93
C LEU A 50 8.63 -3.16 -24.88
N SER A 51 8.37 -3.77 -26.06
CA SER A 51 9.39 -3.92 -27.11
C SER A 51 9.93 -2.55 -27.54
N ALA A 52 9.04 -1.59 -27.82
CA ALA A 52 9.46 -0.24 -28.20
C ALA A 52 10.31 0.47 -27.12
N ALA A 53 9.99 0.27 -25.83
CA ALA A 53 10.78 0.82 -24.72
C ALA A 53 12.18 0.18 -24.63
N LEU A 54 12.30 -1.11 -24.96
CA LEU A 54 13.58 -1.83 -24.97
C LEU A 54 14.41 -1.52 -26.22
N ASP A 55 13.76 -1.37 -27.38
CA ASP A 55 14.39 -1.13 -28.69
C ASP A 55 14.71 0.36 -28.95
N GLY A 56 14.15 1.27 -28.14
CA GLY A 56 14.30 2.72 -28.31
C GLY A 56 15.77 3.18 -28.34
N ALA A 57 16.12 3.97 -29.36
CA ALA A 57 17.47 4.52 -29.51
C ALA A 57 17.78 5.56 -28.41
N PRO A 58 19.02 5.58 -27.90
CA PRO A 58 19.40 6.48 -26.83
C PRO A 58 19.43 7.93 -27.34
N VAL A 59 18.61 8.82 -26.77
CA VAL A 59 18.71 10.27 -27.02
C VAL A 59 19.71 10.86 -26.03
N VAL A 60 20.73 11.54 -26.55
CA VAL A 60 21.80 12.14 -25.74
C VAL A 60 21.21 13.21 -24.83
N ALA A 61 21.25 12.97 -23.52
CA ALA A 61 20.93 13.98 -22.50
C ALA A 61 22.19 14.22 -21.65
N GLY A 62 22.57 15.50 -21.50
CA GLY A 62 23.67 15.94 -20.65
C GLY A 62 23.20 16.15 -19.21
N PHE A 63 23.95 15.62 -18.24
CA PHE A 63 23.59 15.66 -16.82
C PHE A 63 24.00 16.96 -16.13
N GLY A 64 23.15 17.43 -15.20
CA GLY A 64 23.46 18.44 -14.19
C GLY A 64 23.49 17.86 -12.77
N ALA A 65 24.70 17.73 -12.21
CA ALA A 65 25.14 17.69 -10.81
C ALA A 65 24.47 16.72 -9.80
N ALA A 66 25.32 16.04 -9.00
CA ALA A 66 24.96 15.21 -7.83
C ALA A 66 24.00 15.86 -6.83
N GLY A 67 23.92 17.20 -6.79
CA GLY A 67 22.92 17.95 -6.00
C GLY A 67 21.47 17.61 -6.37
N THR A 68 21.21 17.22 -7.62
CA THR A 68 19.88 16.82 -8.10
C THR A 68 19.43 15.51 -7.45
N VAL A 69 20.30 14.50 -7.35
CA VAL A 69 19.94 13.18 -6.77
C VAL A 69 19.62 13.28 -5.28
N GLN A 70 20.35 14.11 -4.53
CA GLN A 70 20.08 14.31 -3.11
C GLN A 70 18.73 15.02 -2.89
N ALA A 71 18.37 15.99 -3.75
CA ALA A 71 17.06 16.63 -3.71
C ALA A 71 15.92 15.63 -3.99
N GLU A 72 16.11 14.72 -4.96
CA GLU A 72 15.16 13.64 -5.24
C GLU A 72 14.99 12.68 -4.06
N ALA A 73 16.09 12.32 -3.37
CA ALA A 73 16.04 11.49 -2.18
C ALA A 73 15.31 12.17 -1.00
N GLN A 74 15.55 13.46 -0.78
CA GLN A 74 14.85 14.24 0.24
C GLN A 74 13.35 14.31 -0.05
N GLU A 75 12.97 14.50 -1.31
CA GLU A 75 11.58 14.55 -1.72
C GLU A 75 10.88 13.18 -1.54
N CYS A 76 11.54 12.07 -1.88
CA CYS A 76 11.02 10.73 -1.59
C CYS A 76 10.76 10.54 -0.09
N ALA A 77 11.72 10.94 0.76
CA ALA A 77 11.56 10.87 2.20
C ALA A 77 10.45 11.79 2.72
N ARG A 78 10.28 12.98 2.13
CA ARG A 78 9.21 13.92 2.46
C ARG A 78 7.84 13.36 2.11
N VAL A 79 7.67 12.80 0.91
CA VAL A 79 6.41 12.18 0.46
C VAL A 79 6.06 10.99 1.35
N ARG A 80 7.02 10.12 1.69
CA ARG A 80 6.79 9.00 2.62
C ARG A 80 6.29 9.50 3.97
N ARG A 81 6.96 10.50 4.56
CA ARG A 81 6.53 11.09 5.85
C ARG A 81 5.14 11.72 5.77
N MET A 82 4.85 12.43 4.69
CA MET A 82 3.54 13.05 4.46
C MET A 82 2.41 12.01 4.38
N LEU A 83 2.62 10.92 3.63
CA LEU A 83 1.62 9.85 3.50
C LEU A 83 1.47 9.05 4.80
N ALA A 84 2.56 8.77 5.51
CA ALA A 84 2.51 8.16 6.83
C ALA A 84 1.75 9.04 7.84
N ALA A 85 2.00 10.35 7.84
CA ALA A 85 1.27 11.30 8.68
C ALA A 85 -0.22 11.38 8.31
N ALA A 86 -0.58 11.23 7.03
CA ALA A 86 -1.98 11.16 6.60
C ALA A 86 -2.68 9.89 7.13
N ILE A 87 -1.98 8.75 7.20
CA ILE A 87 -2.48 7.54 7.85
C ILE A 87 -2.67 7.82 9.35
N ASP A 88 -1.61 8.24 10.05
CA ASP A 88 -1.64 8.35 11.51
C ASP A 88 -2.58 9.45 12.03
N GLY A 89 -2.78 10.50 11.24
CA GLY A 89 -3.70 11.60 11.53
C GLY A 89 -5.17 11.35 11.13
N ASP A 90 -5.50 10.18 10.56
CA ASP A 90 -6.87 9.89 10.14
C ASP A 90 -7.81 9.76 11.35
N ARG A 91 -9.05 10.25 11.19
CA ARG A 91 -10.11 10.13 12.20
C ARG A 91 -10.44 8.69 12.57
N ALA A 92 -10.15 7.69 11.72
CA ALA A 92 -10.27 6.27 12.05
C ALA A 92 -9.42 5.84 13.26
N PHE A 93 -8.34 6.58 13.52
CA PHE A 93 -7.37 6.27 14.55
C PHE A 93 -7.39 7.23 15.73
N ALA A 94 -8.25 8.24 15.69
CA ALA A 94 -8.44 9.16 16.80
C ALA A 94 -8.97 8.38 18.03
N PRO A 95 -8.51 8.72 19.25
CA PRO A 95 -9.10 8.16 20.45
C PRO A 95 -10.60 8.51 20.49
N PRO A 96 -11.45 7.65 21.10
CA PRO A 96 -12.83 8.02 21.38
C PRO A 96 -12.79 9.35 22.15
N ARG A 97 -13.43 10.40 21.61
CA ARG A 97 -13.50 11.68 22.31
C ARG A 97 -14.38 11.48 23.54
N ALA A 98 -13.78 11.29 24.70
CA ALA A 98 -14.47 11.44 25.97
C ALA A 98 -14.94 12.91 26.09
N GLY A 99 -16.22 13.17 25.84
CA GLY A 99 -16.84 14.46 26.19
C GLY A 99 -17.13 15.44 25.06
N ALA A 100 -17.65 15.01 23.90
CA ALA A 100 -18.33 15.93 22.96
C ALA A 100 -19.83 16.13 23.30
N ALA A 101 -20.19 16.02 24.59
CA ALA A 101 -21.56 16.23 25.07
C ALA A 101 -21.93 17.73 25.26
N ILE A 102 -21.02 18.68 24.98
CA ILE A 102 -21.31 20.10 25.18
C ILE A 102 -20.95 20.91 23.92
N ALA A 103 -21.73 20.71 22.85
CA ALA A 103 -22.13 21.74 21.87
C ALA A 103 -22.82 21.07 20.65
N GLY A 104 -24.16 21.10 20.63
CA GLY A 104 -24.92 21.02 19.38
C GLY A 104 -25.13 19.62 18.76
N GLY A 105 -26.07 18.85 19.32
CA GLY A 105 -27.05 18.04 18.58
C GLY A 105 -26.62 16.89 17.65
N HIS A 106 -25.34 16.66 17.37
CA HIS A 106 -24.91 15.66 16.38
C HIS A 106 -23.97 14.57 16.92
N SER A 107 -23.73 14.52 18.24
CA SER A 107 -22.61 13.73 18.80
C SER A 107 -22.94 12.27 19.16
N ALA A 108 -24.19 11.85 19.34
CA ALA A 108 -24.48 10.44 19.68
C ALA A 108 -24.35 9.53 18.44
N ALA A 109 -24.98 9.91 17.33
CA ALA A 109 -24.92 9.16 16.07
C ALA A 109 -23.51 9.10 15.45
N ALA A 110 -22.69 10.14 15.61
CA ALA A 110 -21.30 10.16 15.13
C ALA A 110 -20.35 9.28 15.96
N VAL A 111 -20.69 8.99 17.21
CA VAL A 111 -19.93 8.07 18.09
C VAL A 111 -20.37 6.62 17.88
N GLU A 112 -21.66 6.38 17.58
CA GLU A 112 -22.15 5.07 17.13
C GLU A 112 -21.59 4.68 15.75
N ASP A 113 -21.55 5.60 14.78
CA ASP A 113 -21.00 5.39 13.43
C ASP A 113 -19.49 5.05 13.44
N ALA A 114 -18.73 5.59 14.40
CA ALA A 114 -17.31 5.25 14.60
C ALA A 114 -17.08 3.86 15.24
N GLY A 115 -18.16 3.18 15.63
CA GLY A 115 -18.17 1.84 16.20
C GLY A 115 -18.52 0.74 15.21
N ASP A 116 -18.87 1.07 13.96
CA ASP A 116 -19.31 0.13 12.94
C ASP A 116 -18.32 0.00 11.78
N TYR A 117 -18.25 -1.20 11.19
CA TYR A 117 -17.31 -1.49 10.12
C TYR A 117 -17.41 -0.60 8.86
N PRO A 118 -18.61 -0.17 8.39
CA PRO A 118 -18.74 0.70 7.22
C PRO A 118 -17.94 2.00 7.32
N PHE A 119 -17.86 2.62 8.50
CA PHE A 119 -17.03 3.80 8.75
C PHE A 119 -15.55 3.52 8.48
N PHE A 120 -15.01 2.46 9.07
CA PHE A 120 -13.61 2.07 8.87
C PHE A 120 -13.32 1.70 7.42
N ARG A 121 -14.25 1.00 6.76
CA ARG A 121 -14.17 0.68 5.34
C ARG A 121 -14.07 1.94 4.48
N GLN A 122 -14.92 2.94 4.73
CA GLN A 122 -14.88 4.20 4.00
C GLN A 122 -13.55 4.93 4.21
N ARG A 123 -13.05 5.00 5.45
CA ARG A 123 -11.75 5.63 5.75
C ARG A 123 -10.59 4.90 5.09
N TYR A 124 -10.60 3.57 5.11
CA TYR A 124 -9.58 2.78 4.42
C TYR A 124 -9.52 3.13 2.93
N LEU A 125 -10.67 3.17 2.24
CA LEU A 125 -10.73 3.50 0.81
C LEU A 125 -10.21 4.91 0.49
N VAL A 126 -10.52 5.90 1.33
CA VAL A 126 -10.00 7.27 1.18
C VAL A 126 -8.48 7.30 1.34
N LEU A 127 -7.95 6.59 2.33
CA LEU A 127 -6.51 6.47 2.52
C LEU A 127 -5.85 5.73 1.34
N GLN A 128 -6.41 4.63 0.86
CA GLN A 128 -5.89 3.92 -0.32
C GLN A 128 -5.75 4.83 -1.54
N GLN A 129 -6.77 5.64 -1.84
CA GLN A 129 -6.71 6.61 -2.94
C GLN A 129 -5.63 7.67 -2.72
N THR A 130 -5.47 8.13 -1.47
CA THR A 130 -4.43 9.09 -1.09
C THR A 130 -3.03 8.50 -1.29
N LEU A 131 -2.82 7.25 -0.86
CA LEU A 131 -1.57 6.51 -1.03
C LEU A 131 -1.26 6.26 -2.52
N GLU A 132 -2.24 5.79 -3.30
CA GLU A 132 -2.10 5.55 -4.74
C GLU A 132 -1.69 6.82 -5.48
N ALA A 133 -2.41 7.93 -5.26
CA ALA A 133 -2.13 9.19 -5.93
C ALA A 133 -0.77 9.78 -5.51
N GLY A 134 -0.39 9.66 -4.23
CA GLY A 134 0.90 10.13 -3.73
C GLY A 134 2.07 9.34 -4.30
N ALA A 135 1.98 8.01 -4.31
CA ALA A 135 3.00 7.13 -4.87
C ALA A 135 3.14 7.30 -6.39
N GLY A 136 2.03 7.39 -7.12
CA GLY A 136 2.02 7.61 -8.57
C GLY A 136 2.72 8.91 -8.98
N ARG A 137 2.39 10.03 -8.32
CA ARG A 137 3.07 11.32 -8.57
C ARG A 137 4.57 11.28 -8.28
N LEU A 138 4.98 10.60 -7.21
CA LEU A 138 6.41 10.44 -6.90
C LEU A 138 7.13 9.64 -7.97
N ARG A 139 6.52 8.54 -8.43
CA ARG A 139 7.07 7.67 -9.47
C ARG A 139 7.17 8.38 -10.82
N GLU A 140 6.15 9.15 -11.20
CA GLU A 140 6.16 9.99 -12.41
C GLU A 140 7.29 11.02 -12.38
N ARG A 141 7.42 11.77 -11.28
CA ARG A 141 8.51 12.74 -11.09
C ARG A 141 9.89 12.10 -11.21
N LEU A 142 10.08 10.90 -10.64
CA LEU A 142 11.34 10.18 -10.79
C LEU A 142 11.57 9.74 -12.25
N ARG A 143 10.56 9.25 -12.95
CA ARG A 143 10.66 8.90 -14.39
C ARG A 143 11.08 10.10 -15.25
N GLU A 144 10.56 11.29 -14.97
CA GLU A 144 10.99 12.53 -15.65
C GLU A 144 12.48 12.81 -15.40
N ARG A 145 12.94 12.61 -14.17
CA ARG A 145 14.37 12.77 -13.82
C ARG A 145 15.27 11.76 -14.49
N LEU A 146 14.84 10.50 -14.56
CA LEU A 146 15.59 9.45 -15.27
C LEU A 146 15.71 9.76 -16.77
N THR A 147 14.63 10.24 -17.39
CA THR A 147 14.59 10.56 -18.83
C THR A 147 15.65 11.59 -19.24
N VAL A 148 15.90 12.60 -18.40
CA VAL A 148 16.91 13.63 -18.67
C VAL A 148 18.30 13.28 -18.14
N ALA A 149 18.43 12.20 -17.37
CA ALA A 149 19.68 11.86 -16.72
C ALA A 149 20.66 11.14 -17.65
N SER A 150 20.17 10.16 -18.41
CA SER A 150 20.96 9.43 -19.41
C SER A 150 20.02 8.63 -20.31
N PRO A 151 20.49 8.22 -21.50
CA PRO A 151 19.67 7.40 -22.37
C PRO A 151 19.30 6.02 -21.79
N GLU A 152 20.20 5.39 -21.04
CA GLU A 152 19.95 4.11 -20.37
C GLU A 152 18.86 4.26 -19.29
N LEU A 153 18.91 5.34 -18.51
CA LEU A 153 17.88 5.64 -17.52
C LEU A 153 16.55 6.06 -18.17
N ALA A 154 16.57 6.70 -19.34
CA ALA A 154 15.36 6.99 -20.10
C ALA A 154 14.65 5.70 -20.54
N ARG A 155 15.39 4.67 -20.96
CA ARG A 155 14.82 3.34 -21.24
C ARG A 155 14.21 2.71 -20.00
N LEU A 156 14.88 2.81 -18.85
CA LEU A 156 14.34 2.35 -17.57
C LEU A 156 13.04 3.08 -17.20
N ALA A 157 12.98 4.40 -17.41
CA ALA A 157 11.77 5.18 -17.16
C ALA A 157 10.61 4.78 -18.09
N ALA A 158 10.89 4.52 -19.37
CA ALA A 158 9.90 4.03 -20.32
C ALA A 158 9.38 2.63 -19.96
N LEU A 159 10.29 1.72 -19.60
CA LEU A 159 9.96 0.38 -19.11
C LEU A 159 9.07 0.46 -17.86
N ASP A 160 9.44 1.27 -16.89
CA ASP A 160 8.68 1.48 -15.65
C ASP A 160 7.26 1.99 -15.93
N ALA A 161 7.11 2.94 -16.86
CA ALA A 161 5.82 3.48 -17.28
C ALA A 161 4.91 2.43 -17.92
N VAL A 162 5.46 1.57 -18.78
CA VAL A 162 4.71 0.47 -19.40
C VAL A 162 4.29 -0.55 -18.35
N MET A 163 5.20 -0.91 -17.43
CA MET A 163 4.89 -1.84 -16.35
C MET A 163 3.83 -1.31 -15.37
N GLU A 164 3.88 -0.02 -15.03
CA GLU A 164 2.84 0.65 -14.23
C GLU A 164 1.47 0.54 -14.89
N ARG A 165 1.39 0.82 -16.20
CA ARG A 165 0.14 0.76 -16.96
C ARG A 165 -0.40 -0.67 -17.09
N ALA A 166 0.49 -1.63 -17.38
CA ALA A 166 0.12 -3.03 -17.53
C ALA A 166 -0.39 -3.63 -16.22
N LEU A 167 0.28 -3.35 -15.10
CA LEU A 167 -0.03 -3.97 -13.81
C LEU A 167 -1.05 -3.18 -12.96
N GLY A 168 -1.28 -1.89 -13.23
CA GLY A 168 -2.04 -1.00 -12.36
C GLY A 168 -3.49 -1.45 -12.12
N ARG A 169 -4.20 -1.98 -13.13
CA ARG A 169 -5.56 -2.52 -12.93
C ARG A 169 -5.57 -3.69 -11.95
N ARG A 170 -4.59 -4.58 -12.08
CA ARG A 170 -4.47 -5.76 -11.25
C ARG A 170 -4.06 -5.40 -9.83
N GLU A 171 -3.11 -4.49 -9.68
CA GLU A 171 -2.72 -3.97 -8.35
C GLU A 171 -3.94 -3.38 -7.62
N ARG A 172 -4.70 -2.49 -8.26
CA ARG A 172 -5.94 -1.94 -7.67
C ARG A 172 -6.95 -3.03 -7.30
N SER A 173 -7.13 -4.04 -8.15
CA SER A 173 -8.05 -5.15 -7.86
C SER A 173 -7.61 -5.95 -6.63
N LEU A 174 -6.32 -6.25 -6.52
CA LEU A 174 -5.76 -7.00 -5.39
C LEU A 174 -5.81 -6.19 -4.08
N LEU A 175 -5.42 -4.91 -4.13
CA LEU A 175 -5.47 -4.02 -2.97
C LEU A 175 -6.93 -3.69 -2.56
N GLY A 176 -7.87 -3.72 -3.51
CA GLY A 176 -9.30 -3.57 -3.26
C GLY A 176 -9.93 -4.71 -2.45
N ALA A 177 -9.24 -5.84 -2.28
CA ALA A 177 -9.69 -6.93 -1.41
C ALA A 177 -9.40 -6.67 0.08
N ALA A 178 -8.45 -5.78 0.41
CA ALA A 178 -8.03 -5.52 1.78
C ALA A 178 -9.18 -5.07 2.71
N PRO A 179 -10.10 -4.17 2.31
CA PRO A 179 -11.27 -3.85 3.13
C PRO A 179 -12.17 -5.06 3.40
N ALA A 180 -12.34 -6.00 2.46
CA ALA A 180 -13.16 -7.18 2.76
C ALA A 180 -12.52 -8.04 3.87
N LEU A 181 -11.20 -8.20 3.85
CA LEU A 181 -10.46 -8.96 4.86
C LEU A 181 -10.46 -8.27 6.23
N LEU A 182 -10.32 -6.94 6.26
CA LEU A 182 -10.44 -6.15 7.49
C LEU A 182 -11.84 -6.24 8.10
N GLY A 183 -12.89 -6.32 7.28
CA GLY A 183 -14.26 -6.53 7.76
C GLY A 183 -14.43 -7.85 8.49
N ARG A 184 -13.89 -8.93 7.93
CA ARG A 184 -13.87 -10.23 8.61
C ARG A 184 -13.10 -10.17 9.92
N ARG A 185 -11.96 -9.46 9.95
CA ARG A 185 -11.15 -9.29 11.17
C ARG A 185 -11.90 -8.51 12.24
N PHE A 186 -12.62 -7.47 11.86
CA PHE A 186 -13.46 -6.66 12.73
C PHE A 186 -14.50 -7.54 13.44
N GLU A 187 -15.29 -8.31 12.68
CA GLU A 187 -16.32 -9.17 13.27
C GLU A 187 -15.71 -10.24 14.19
N ARG A 188 -14.60 -10.88 13.81
CA ARG A 188 -13.93 -11.86 14.68
C ARG A 188 -13.44 -11.28 16.00
N LEU A 189 -13.02 -10.01 16.01
CA LEU A 189 -12.61 -9.33 17.24
C LEU A 189 -13.82 -8.99 18.12
N ARG A 190 -14.92 -8.58 17.49
CA ARG A 190 -16.20 -8.30 18.16
C ARG A 190 -16.80 -9.56 18.78
N GLU A 191 -16.89 -10.65 18.03
CA GLU A 191 -17.41 -11.95 18.50
C GLU A 191 -16.62 -12.46 19.72
N ARG A 192 -15.28 -12.44 19.65
CA ARG A 192 -14.43 -12.85 20.79
C ARG A 192 -14.63 -11.98 22.03
N ALA A 193 -14.89 -10.69 21.85
CA ALA A 193 -15.17 -9.79 22.97
C ALA A 193 -16.57 -10.04 23.57
N GLN A 194 -17.54 -10.47 22.75
CA GLN A 194 -18.88 -10.88 23.21
C GLN A 194 -18.81 -12.19 24.00
N ASP A 195 -18.08 -13.18 23.48
CA ASP A 195 -17.89 -14.48 24.16
C ASP A 195 -17.20 -14.30 25.52
N ALA A 196 -16.21 -13.41 25.60
CA ALA A 196 -15.50 -13.12 26.85
C ALA A 196 -16.35 -12.32 27.88
N ALA A 197 -17.46 -11.71 27.44
CA ALA A 197 -18.35 -10.93 28.29
C ALA A 197 -19.51 -11.76 28.88
N ASP A 198 -19.54 -13.09 28.66
CA ASP A 198 -20.56 -14.03 29.17
C ASP A 198 -22.02 -13.55 28.97
N GLY A 199 -22.31 -12.97 27.80
CA GLY A 199 -23.63 -12.44 27.43
C GLY A 199 -23.89 -10.98 27.81
N GLY A 200 -22.90 -10.28 28.38
CA GLY A 200 -22.88 -8.83 28.56
C GLY A 200 -22.55 -8.06 27.26
N GLU A 201 -22.60 -6.73 27.32
CA GLU A 201 -22.21 -5.88 26.20
C GLU A 201 -20.67 -5.95 26.00
N PRO A 202 -20.17 -6.21 24.78
CA PRO A 202 -18.74 -6.37 24.55
C PRO A 202 -17.99 -5.08 24.85
N ASP A 203 -16.95 -5.16 25.67
CA ASP A 203 -16.11 -4.01 26.00
C ASP A 203 -15.37 -3.49 24.76
N ARG A 204 -15.96 -2.47 24.14
CA ARG A 204 -15.43 -1.77 22.96
C ARG A 204 -14.07 -1.13 23.24
N GLU A 205 -13.76 -0.78 24.49
CA GLU A 205 -12.48 -0.17 24.84
C GLU A 205 -11.31 -1.15 24.72
N THR A 206 -11.58 -2.46 24.78
CA THR A 206 -10.53 -3.49 24.70
C THR A 206 -10.27 -3.97 23.27
N TRP A 207 -11.31 -4.29 22.48
CA TRP A 207 -11.11 -4.93 21.16
C TRP A 207 -10.98 -3.94 19.99
N LEU A 208 -11.60 -2.75 20.08
CA LEU A 208 -11.58 -1.77 18.99
C LEU A 208 -10.19 -1.13 18.79
N PRO A 209 -9.41 -0.79 19.85
CA PRO A 209 -8.03 -0.35 19.67
C PRO A 209 -7.15 -1.39 18.97
N ARG A 210 -7.39 -2.69 19.24
CA ARG A 210 -6.69 -3.78 18.55
C ARG A 210 -7.01 -3.79 17.06
N PHE A 211 -8.28 -3.64 16.68
CA PHE A 211 -8.69 -3.53 15.29
C PHE A 211 -8.05 -2.30 14.61
N ARG A 212 -8.07 -1.14 15.26
CA ARG A 212 -7.45 0.10 14.76
C ARG A 212 -5.95 -0.08 14.52
N ALA A 213 -5.25 -0.77 15.42
CA ALA A 213 -3.84 -1.09 15.25
C ALA A 213 -3.60 -2.01 14.03
N ASP A 214 -4.40 -3.07 13.88
CA ASP A 214 -4.32 -4.01 12.75
C ASP A 214 -4.57 -3.28 11.40
N MET A 215 -5.58 -2.39 11.34
CA MET A 215 -5.88 -1.56 10.15
C MET A 215 -4.74 -0.58 9.83
N ARG A 216 -4.14 0.05 10.85
CA ARG A 216 -3.01 0.98 10.68
C ARG A 216 -1.77 0.27 10.16
N GLU A 217 -1.47 -0.91 10.70
CA GLU A 217 -0.36 -1.76 10.24
C GLU A 217 -0.53 -2.16 8.77
N ALA A 218 -1.76 -2.52 8.36
CA ALA A 218 -2.08 -2.83 6.98
C ALA A 218 -1.83 -1.63 6.03
N LEU A 219 -2.26 -0.42 6.42
CA LEU A 219 -2.06 0.79 5.60
C LEU A 219 -0.59 1.19 5.46
N HIS A 220 0.20 1.09 6.53
CA HIS A 220 1.66 1.35 6.45
C HIS A 220 2.36 0.33 5.57
N ALA A 221 1.98 -0.95 5.65
CA ALA A 221 2.54 -1.97 4.76
C ALA A 221 2.08 -1.80 3.30
N GLU A 222 0.86 -1.30 3.06
CA GLU A 222 0.40 -0.91 1.73
C GLU A 222 1.21 0.28 1.18
N LEU A 223 1.48 1.29 2.01
CA LEU A 223 2.33 2.43 1.66
C LEU A 223 3.74 1.96 1.25
N ASP A 224 4.36 1.08 2.02
CA ASP A 224 5.69 0.54 1.71
C ASP A 224 5.71 -0.21 0.37
N LEU A 225 4.67 -1.02 0.10
CA LEU A 225 4.52 -1.72 -1.18
C LEU A 225 4.42 -0.74 -2.36
N ARG A 226 3.57 0.29 -2.24
CA ARG A 226 3.33 1.28 -3.29
C ARG A 226 4.55 2.17 -3.57
N LEU A 227 5.40 2.40 -2.58
CA LEU A 227 6.62 3.21 -2.74
C LEU A 227 7.80 2.40 -3.29
N GLN A 228 7.74 1.07 -3.31
CA GLN A 228 8.85 0.22 -3.77
C GLN A 228 9.33 0.55 -5.20
N PRO A 229 8.45 0.76 -6.21
CA PRO A 229 8.90 1.13 -7.55
C PRO A 229 9.64 2.47 -7.59
N ALA A 230 9.12 3.48 -6.88
CA ALA A 230 9.77 4.78 -6.77
C ALA A 230 11.15 4.68 -6.10
N GLN A 231 11.28 3.85 -5.06
CA GLN A 231 12.58 3.59 -4.42
C GLN A 231 13.58 2.97 -5.41
N GLY A 232 13.15 2.03 -6.25
CA GLY A 232 13.99 1.44 -7.30
C GLY A 232 14.48 2.45 -8.33
N LEU A 233 13.63 3.39 -8.77
CA LEU A 233 14.02 4.47 -9.68
C LEU A 233 15.05 5.42 -9.04
N LEU A 234 14.85 5.77 -7.76
CA LEU A 234 15.81 6.59 -7.01
C LEU A 234 17.16 5.88 -6.87
N ASP A 235 17.15 4.57 -6.62
CA ASP A 235 18.38 3.80 -6.49
C ASP A 235 19.13 3.69 -7.84
N ALA A 236 18.42 3.62 -8.96
CA ALA A 236 19.03 3.72 -10.29
C ALA A 236 19.69 5.09 -10.54
N LEU A 237 19.05 6.19 -10.13
CA LEU A 237 19.65 7.53 -10.19
C LEU A 237 20.92 7.63 -9.33
N ARG A 238 20.91 7.02 -8.13
CA ARG A 238 22.07 7.00 -7.22
C ARG A 238 23.23 6.20 -7.78
N ALA A 239 22.95 5.01 -8.33
CA ALA A 239 23.96 4.17 -8.96
C ALA A 239 24.68 4.97 -10.06
N ARG A 240 23.92 5.63 -10.94
CA ARG A 240 24.48 6.45 -12.00
C ARG A 240 25.30 7.65 -11.51
N ALA A 241 24.94 8.27 -10.38
CA ALA A 241 25.69 9.40 -9.84
C ALA A 241 27.03 8.99 -9.20
N ASN A 242 27.17 7.70 -8.85
CA ASN A 242 28.40 7.14 -8.30
C ASN A 242 29.32 6.53 -9.38
N ASP A 243 28.81 6.38 -10.61
CA ASP A 243 29.53 5.90 -11.81
C ASP A 243 30.15 7.06 -12.61
#